data_AF-A0AAN0JXP9-F1
#
_entry.id   AF-A0AAN0JXP9-F1
#
_cell.length_a   1.000
_cell.length_b   1.000
_cell.length_c   1.000
_cell.angle_alpha   90.00
_cell.angle_beta   90.00
_cell.angle_gamma   90.00
#
_symmetry.space_group_name_H-M   'P 1'
#
loop_
_entity.id
_entity.type
_entity.pdbx_description
1 polymer ?
#
loop_
_entity_poly.entity_id
_entity_poly.type
_entity_poly.pdbx_seq_one_letter_code
_entity_poly.pdbx_strand_id
1 'polypeptide(L)'
;MMESIYAESTPVREFKKQIIEEAKVQGIDCVFELDKMRLRDKIVMSPGSIYLDYQQIHASMELYVEPLKGPEKEDGAQIQVYVIRWRPSQCSVDPIEEIILDDRYDFKYIIKKLLELSGVPVEYISFSLEGRSFPVEISCLNIENKLKWYSITSDRPYSLGLYVDGYWDGDVIYYKDNRETMKELTDKERSEIQEAEEARSVNLMFHHVHVQS
;
A
#
# COMPACT_ATOMS: atom_id res chain seq x y z
N MET A 1 16.65 3.89 -4.12
CA MET A 1 16.84 4.34 -2.72
C MET A 1 17.68 5.59 -2.76
N MET A 2 17.21 6.68 -2.16
CA MET A 2 17.91 7.96 -2.10
C MET A 2 18.53 8.10 -0.70
N GLU A 3 19.84 8.27 -0.61
CA GLU A 3 20.52 8.62 0.63
C GLU A 3 20.76 10.12 0.63
N SER A 4 20.37 10.81 1.70
CA SER A 4 20.68 12.24 1.81
C SER A 4 20.91 12.63 3.27
N ILE A 5 21.81 13.59 3.44
CA ILE A 5 22.27 14.11 4.74
C ILE A 5 21.48 15.38 5.00
N TYR A 6 20.80 15.43 6.14
CA TYR A 6 19.90 16.52 6.47
C TYR A 6 20.18 17.07 7.86
N ALA A 7 19.95 18.36 8.05
CA ALA A 7 20.04 18.95 9.37
C ALA A 7 18.96 18.37 10.30
N GLU A 8 19.37 17.88 11.46
CA GLU A 8 18.45 17.39 12.49
C GLU A 8 17.44 18.49 12.86
N SER A 9 16.20 18.09 13.16
CA SER A 9 15.09 19.01 13.51
C SER A 9 14.58 19.90 12.36
N THR A 10 14.91 19.58 11.11
CA THR A 10 14.33 20.25 9.94
C THR A 10 12.82 19.96 9.87
N PRO A 11 11.95 20.97 9.69
CA PRO A 11 10.53 20.75 9.47
C PRO A 11 10.28 19.91 8.22
N VAL A 12 9.31 18.99 8.28
CA VAL A 12 8.95 18.10 7.17
C VAL A 12 8.72 18.88 5.88
N ARG A 13 8.04 20.03 5.92
CA ARG A 13 7.82 20.86 4.73
C ARG A 13 9.11 21.31 4.04
N GLU A 14 10.14 21.67 4.81
CA GLU A 14 11.43 22.07 4.24
C GLU A 14 12.22 20.86 3.73
N PHE A 15 12.12 19.74 4.44
CA PHE A 15 12.70 18.46 4.01
C PHE A 15 12.09 17.97 2.68
N LYS A 16 10.77 18.10 2.52
CA LYS A 16 10.07 17.77 1.27
C LYS A 16 10.64 18.56 0.07
N LYS A 17 10.94 19.85 0.23
CA LYS A 17 11.57 20.66 -0.82
C LYS A 17 12.95 20.13 -1.21
N GLN A 18 13.75 19.73 -0.22
CA GLN A 18 15.08 19.18 -0.47
C GLN A 18 15.02 17.84 -1.20
N ILE A 19 14.03 16.97 -0.88
CA ILE A 19 13.79 15.74 -1.65
C ILE A 19 13.51 16.05 -3.12
N ILE A 20 12.66 17.05 -3.40
CA ILE A 20 12.33 17.46 -4.78
C ILE A 20 13.58 17.92 -5.53
N GLU A 21 14.46 18.68 -4.88
CA GLU A 21 15.71 19.15 -5.49
C GLU A 21 16.69 18.00 -5.75
N GLU A 22 16.88 17.11 -4.77
CA GLU A 22 17.79 15.98 -4.88
C GLU A 22 17.31 14.97 -5.94
N ALA A 23 16.01 14.68 -6.00
CA ALA A 23 15.42 13.81 -7.02
C ALA A 23 15.70 14.33 -8.44
N LYS A 24 15.64 15.66 -8.64
CA LYS A 24 16.00 16.29 -9.91
C LYS A 24 17.49 16.15 -10.23
N VAL A 25 18.37 16.33 -9.24
CA VAL A 25 19.82 16.17 -9.41
C VAL A 25 20.18 14.74 -9.79
N GLN A 26 19.52 13.75 -9.18
CA GLN A 26 19.72 12.33 -9.46
C GLN A 26 19.03 11.85 -10.75
N GLY A 27 18.30 12.73 -11.44
CA GLY A 27 17.58 12.39 -12.66
C GLY A 27 16.45 11.38 -12.44
N ILE A 28 15.89 11.32 -11.23
CA ILE A 28 14.72 10.49 -10.95
C ILE A 28 13.53 11.16 -11.66
N ASP A 29 12.95 10.46 -12.63
CA ASP A 29 11.80 10.93 -13.40
C ASP A 29 10.50 10.79 -12.58
N CYS A 30 10.41 11.59 -11.53
CA CYS A 30 9.28 11.63 -10.62
C CYS A 30 8.73 13.07 -10.51
N VAL A 31 7.42 13.23 -10.69
CA VAL A 31 6.75 14.52 -10.53
C VAL A 31 6.40 14.71 -9.05
N PHE A 32 7.39 15.06 -8.23
CA PHE A 32 7.13 15.50 -6.87
C PHE A 32 6.70 16.96 -6.87
N GLU A 33 5.45 17.22 -6.47
CA GLU A 33 4.96 18.54 -6.12
C GLU A 33 4.86 18.62 -4.59
N LEU A 34 5.30 19.75 -4.02
CA LEU A 34 5.42 19.92 -2.56
C LEU A 34 4.13 19.56 -1.79
N ASP A 35 2.98 20.00 -2.29
CA ASP A 35 1.70 19.76 -1.63
C ASP A 35 1.05 18.41 -2.04
N LYS A 36 1.63 17.70 -3.01
CA LYS A 36 1.15 16.38 -3.49
C LYS A 36 2.15 15.27 -3.19
N MET A 37 2.84 15.37 -2.06
CA MET A 37 3.73 14.33 -1.57
C MET A 37 3.51 14.13 -0.07
N ARG A 38 3.53 12.87 0.34
CA ARG A 38 3.42 12.45 1.73
C ARG A 38 4.70 11.72 2.15
N LEU A 39 5.14 11.98 3.38
CA LEU A 39 6.22 11.23 4.01
C LEU A 39 5.64 10.25 5.02
N ARG A 40 6.11 9.02 5.00
CA ARG A 40 5.70 7.97 5.93
C ARG A 40 6.91 7.30 6.56
N ASP A 41 6.77 6.91 7.82
CA ASP A 41 7.72 6.00 8.46
C ASP A 41 7.90 4.75 7.61
N LYS A 42 9.13 4.24 7.53
CA LYS A 42 9.35 2.87 7.08
C LYS A 42 9.42 1.96 8.29
N ILE A 43 8.34 1.22 8.53
CA ILE A 43 8.30 0.20 9.58
C ILE A 43 8.58 -1.15 8.93
N VAL A 44 9.81 -1.64 9.06
CA VAL A 44 10.27 -2.93 8.52
C VAL A 44 10.06 -3.02 7.00
N MET A 45 8.87 -3.45 6.58
CA MET A 45 8.44 -3.65 5.18
C MET A 45 7.05 -3.05 4.94
N SER A 46 6.62 -2.02 5.67
CA SER A 46 5.35 -1.33 5.43
C SER A 46 5.48 0.17 5.69
N PRO A 47 4.73 0.99 4.95
CA PRO A 47 4.59 2.40 5.24
C PRO A 47 3.82 2.58 6.54
N GLY A 48 4.45 3.18 7.55
CA GLY A 48 3.86 3.49 8.85
C GLY A 48 3.25 4.89 8.87
N SER A 49 3.28 5.52 10.05
CA SER A 49 2.65 6.81 10.33
C SER A 49 3.05 7.91 9.37
N ILE A 50 2.11 8.83 9.11
CA ILE A 50 2.30 10.03 8.29
C ILE A 50 3.09 11.08 9.07
N TYR A 51 4.06 11.71 8.42
CA TYR A 51 4.72 12.93 8.89
C TYR A 51 4.04 14.17 8.34
N LEU A 52 3.46 14.97 9.25
CA LEU A 52 2.84 16.24 8.94
C LEU A 52 3.88 17.34 8.75
N ASP A 53 3.56 18.32 7.90
CA ASP A 53 4.47 19.40 7.48
C ASP A 53 5.13 20.17 8.64
N TYR A 54 4.45 20.29 9.78
CA TYR A 54 4.93 20.99 10.97
C TYR A 54 5.80 20.13 11.89
N GLN A 55 5.82 18.81 11.71
CA GLN A 55 6.65 17.90 12.49
C GLN A 55 8.12 18.01 12.05
N GLN A 56 9.02 17.57 12.92
CA GLN A 56 10.46 17.61 12.69
C GLN A 56 10.97 16.24 12.27
N ILE A 57 11.93 16.25 11.34
CA ILE A 57 12.69 15.06 10.98
C ILE A 57 13.78 14.81 12.02
N HIS A 58 13.89 13.56 12.46
CA HIS A 58 14.93 13.08 13.36
C HIS A 58 15.99 12.29 12.61
N ALA A 59 17.19 12.19 13.19
CA ALA A 59 18.29 11.44 12.61
C ALA A 59 17.99 9.93 12.51
N SER A 60 18.63 9.24 11.55
CA SER A 60 18.51 7.78 11.34
C SER A 60 17.13 7.28 10.93
N MET A 61 16.28 8.16 10.38
CA MET A 61 14.96 7.77 9.89
C MET A 61 15.06 7.15 8.49
N GLU A 62 14.30 6.08 8.29
CA GLU A 62 13.97 5.59 6.95
C GLU A 62 12.55 6.00 6.61
N LEU A 63 12.37 6.67 5.48
CA LEU A 63 11.12 7.24 5.06
C LEU A 63 10.69 6.73 3.69
N TYR A 64 9.39 6.60 3.53
CA TYR A 64 8.73 6.41 2.25
C TYR A 64 8.18 7.74 1.75
N VAL A 65 8.44 8.09 0.49
CA VAL A 65 7.86 9.24 -0.21
C VAL A 65 6.76 8.75 -1.13
N GLU A 66 5.51 9.06 -0.81
CA GLU A 66 4.31 8.71 -1.57
C GLU A 66 3.84 9.92 -2.41
N PRO A 67 3.83 9.83 -3.76
CA PRO A 67 3.18 10.82 -4.61
C PRO A 67 1.65 10.73 -4.48
N LEU A 68 0.98 11.88 -4.35
CA LEU A 68 -0.47 11.97 -4.20
C LEU A 68 -1.14 12.52 -5.47
N LYS A 69 -2.39 12.11 -5.73
CA LYS A 69 -3.21 12.67 -6.82
C LYS A 69 -3.74 14.08 -6.51
N GLY A 70 -3.73 14.48 -5.23
CA GLY A 70 -4.23 15.76 -4.73
C GLY A 70 -3.47 16.21 -3.48
N PRO A 71 -3.87 17.33 -2.85
CA PRO A 71 -3.19 17.83 -1.66
C PRO A 71 -3.29 16.84 -0.49
N GLU A 72 -2.24 16.78 0.31
CA GLU A 72 -2.25 16.02 1.57
C GLU A 72 -3.31 16.57 2.53
N LYS A 73 -4.03 15.66 3.21
CA LYS A 73 -4.97 16.01 4.27
C LYS A 73 -4.20 16.18 5.57
N GLU A 74 -4.41 17.28 6.28
CA GLU A 74 -3.76 17.59 7.57
C GLU A 74 -4.38 16.86 8.77
N ASP A 75 -4.98 15.69 8.59
CA ASP A 75 -5.61 14.93 9.67
C ASP A 75 -4.77 13.69 10.02
N GLY A 76 -3.90 13.83 11.03
CA GLY A 76 -3.00 12.78 11.50
C GLY A 76 -3.68 11.59 12.19
N ALA A 77 -5.01 11.59 12.31
CA ALA A 77 -5.76 10.46 12.86
C ALA A 77 -6.21 9.45 11.78
N GLN A 78 -6.16 9.83 10.49
CA GLN A 78 -6.59 8.97 9.39
C GLN A 78 -5.65 7.77 9.20
N ILE A 79 -6.25 6.61 8.93
CA ILE A 79 -5.53 5.41 8.50
C ILE A 79 -5.69 5.22 7.01
N GLN A 80 -4.62 4.81 6.34
CA GLN A 80 -4.64 4.41 4.95
C GLN A 80 -4.51 2.90 4.83
N VAL A 81 -5.38 2.28 4.05
CA VAL A 81 -5.31 0.86 3.69
C VAL A 81 -5.31 0.74 2.18
N TYR A 82 -4.43 -0.10 1.65
CA TYR A 82 -4.40 -0.41 0.23
C TYR A 82 -5.19 -1.67 -0.04
N VAL A 83 -5.98 -1.69 -1.11
CA VAL A 83 -6.75 -2.86 -1.50
C VAL A 83 -6.45 -3.28 -2.93
N ILE A 84 -6.34 -4.59 -3.13
CA ILE A 84 -6.04 -5.20 -4.43
C ILE A 84 -7.08 -6.27 -4.71
N ARG A 85 -7.80 -6.11 -5.82
CA ARG A 85 -8.73 -7.15 -6.28
C ARG A 85 -7.95 -8.23 -7.02
N TRP A 86 -8.02 -9.44 -6.49
CA TRP A 86 -7.61 -10.65 -7.20
C TRP A 86 -8.75 -11.15 -8.10
N ARG A 87 -8.44 -11.45 -9.36
CA ARG A 87 -9.39 -12.02 -10.34
C ARG A 87 -8.97 -13.45 -10.71
N PRO A 88 -9.42 -14.48 -9.97
CA PRO A 88 -9.11 -15.88 -10.25
C PRO A 88 -9.35 -16.27 -11.71
N SER A 89 -10.44 -15.78 -12.31
CA SER A 89 -10.85 -16.10 -13.68
C SER A 89 -9.93 -15.52 -14.77
N GLN A 90 -9.11 -14.54 -14.41
CA GLN A 90 -8.15 -13.89 -15.30
C GLN A 90 -6.71 -14.19 -14.93
N CYS A 91 -6.48 -14.76 -13.74
CA CYS A 91 -5.17 -14.91 -13.12
C CYS A 91 -4.40 -13.57 -13.08
N SER A 92 -5.09 -12.50 -12.68
CA SER A 92 -4.57 -11.14 -12.65
C SER A 92 -5.10 -10.36 -11.46
N VAL A 93 -4.45 -9.24 -11.17
CA VAL A 93 -4.89 -8.27 -10.16
C VAL A 93 -5.34 -6.97 -10.81
N ASP A 94 -6.33 -6.31 -10.21
CA ASP A 94 -6.68 -4.93 -10.54
C ASP A 94 -5.61 -3.96 -10.01
N PRO A 95 -5.58 -2.71 -10.52
CA PRO A 95 -4.77 -1.64 -9.92
C PRO A 95 -5.02 -1.50 -8.41
N ILE A 96 -3.98 -1.09 -7.70
CA ILE A 96 -4.06 -0.84 -6.26
C ILE A 96 -4.98 0.36 -6.02
N GLU A 97 -5.95 0.21 -5.12
CA GLU A 97 -6.83 1.28 -4.69
C GLU A 97 -6.53 1.67 -3.24
N GLU A 98 -6.67 2.96 -2.95
CA GLU A 98 -6.45 3.53 -1.62
C GLU A 98 -7.79 3.73 -0.89
N ILE A 99 -7.87 3.27 0.35
CA ILE A 99 -8.99 3.53 1.26
C ILE A 99 -8.46 4.33 2.45
N ILE A 100 -9.02 5.52 2.65
CA ILE A 100 -8.77 6.35 3.83
C ILE A 100 -9.89 6.12 4.84
N LEU A 101 -9.51 5.85 6.09
CA LEU A 101 -10.38 5.59 7.24
C LEU A 101 -10.22 6.72 8.25
N ASP A 102 -11.33 7.32 8.69
CA ASP A 102 -11.32 8.34 9.74
C ASP A 102 -11.26 7.72 11.15
N ASP A 103 -11.64 6.44 11.30
CA ASP A 103 -11.57 5.68 12.55
C ASP A 103 -10.78 4.37 12.33
N ARG A 104 -9.77 4.17 13.17
CA ARG A 104 -8.84 3.03 13.13
C ARG A 104 -9.50 1.68 13.40
N TYR A 105 -10.73 1.70 13.90
CA TYR A 105 -11.47 0.50 14.29
C TYR A 105 -12.68 0.21 13.40
N ASP A 106 -12.94 1.02 12.36
CA ASP A 106 -14.12 0.82 11.49
C ASP A 106 -13.85 -0.10 10.30
N PHE A 107 -13.66 -1.39 10.58
CA PHE A 107 -13.56 -2.42 9.53
C PHE A 107 -14.83 -2.49 8.66
N LYS A 108 -16.00 -2.10 9.19
CA LYS A 108 -17.25 -2.12 8.39
C LYS A 108 -17.19 -1.12 7.25
N TYR A 109 -16.48 0.00 7.42
CA TYR A 109 -16.24 0.95 6.34
C TYR A 109 -15.40 0.34 5.21
N ILE A 110 -14.35 -0.43 5.54
CA ILE A 110 -13.57 -1.17 4.53
C ILE A 110 -14.49 -2.12 3.75
N ILE A 111 -15.32 -2.92 4.44
CA ILE A 111 -16.27 -3.84 3.81
C ILE A 111 -17.19 -3.09 2.82
N LYS A 112 -17.76 -1.96 3.25
CA LYS A 112 -18.62 -1.13 2.42
C LYS A 112 -17.88 -0.62 1.17
N LYS A 113 -16.62 -0.21 1.33
CA LYS A 113 -15.79 0.23 0.20
C LYS A 113 -15.45 -0.90 -0.77
N LEU A 114 -15.16 -2.09 -0.27
CA LEU A 114 -14.94 -3.26 -1.14
C LEU A 114 -16.20 -3.61 -1.94
N LEU A 115 -17.39 -3.49 -1.34
CA LEU A 115 -18.66 -3.64 -2.05
C LEU A 115 -18.81 -2.60 -3.17
N GLU A 116 -18.57 -1.33 -2.85
CA GLU A 116 -18.66 -0.20 -3.81
C GLU A 116 -17.68 -0.35 -4.98
N LEU A 117 -16.42 -0.73 -4.71
CA LEU A 117 -15.38 -0.90 -5.73
C LEU A 117 -15.64 -2.11 -6.64
N SER A 118 -16.17 -3.20 -6.07
CA SER A 118 -16.24 -4.48 -6.78
C SER A 118 -17.57 -4.76 -7.47
N GLY A 119 -18.67 -4.19 -6.94
CA GLY A 119 -20.05 -4.56 -7.31
C GLY A 119 -20.44 -5.98 -6.89
N VAL A 120 -19.60 -6.67 -6.12
CA VAL A 120 -19.83 -8.04 -5.67
C VAL A 120 -20.63 -8.01 -4.36
N PRO A 121 -21.74 -8.77 -4.24
CA PRO A 121 -22.47 -8.87 -2.98
C PRO A 121 -21.56 -9.35 -1.84
N VAL A 122 -21.76 -8.79 -0.65
CA VAL A 122 -20.89 -9.01 0.52
C VAL A 122 -20.69 -10.50 0.81
N GLU A 123 -21.73 -11.31 0.71
CA GLU A 123 -21.70 -12.76 0.92
C GLU A 123 -20.75 -13.53 -0.01
N TYR A 124 -20.36 -12.94 -1.13
CA TYR A 124 -19.43 -13.51 -2.10
C TYR A 124 -18.03 -12.91 -2.03
N ILE A 125 -17.78 -11.96 -1.11
CA ILE A 125 -16.46 -11.38 -0.93
C ILE A 125 -15.65 -12.26 0.03
N SER A 126 -14.51 -12.73 -0.47
CA SER A 126 -13.44 -13.29 0.34
C SER A 126 -12.24 -12.36 0.35
N PHE A 127 -11.56 -12.24 1.48
CA PHE A 127 -10.41 -11.37 1.65
C PHE A 127 -9.24 -12.08 2.33
N SER A 128 -8.03 -11.55 2.14
CA SER A 128 -6.82 -12.00 2.81
C SER A 128 -6.06 -10.82 3.40
N LEU A 129 -5.53 -11.05 4.60
CA LEU A 129 -4.73 -10.11 5.38
C LEU A 129 -3.30 -10.62 5.56
N GLU A 130 -2.87 -11.64 4.82
CA GLU A 130 -1.51 -12.17 4.93
C GLU A 130 -0.54 -11.47 3.95
N GLY A 131 -1.06 -10.60 3.08
CA GLY A 131 -0.28 -9.76 2.17
C GLY A 131 0.08 -8.39 2.75
N ARG A 132 0.18 -8.23 4.07
CA ARG A 132 0.24 -6.93 4.78
C ARG A 132 1.41 -6.00 4.40
N SER A 133 2.46 -6.54 3.79
CA SER A 133 3.73 -5.82 3.64
C SER A 133 3.92 -5.27 2.23
N PHE A 134 4.40 -4.03 2.17
CA PHE A 134 4.79 -3.34 0.95
C PHE A 134 6.32 -3.37 0.75
N PRO A 135 6.86 -3.65 -0.45
CA PRO A 135 6.17 -3.79 -1.72
C PRO A 135 5.36 -5.07 -1.84
N VAL A 136 4.29 -4.97 -2.62
CA VAL A 136 3.45 -6.09 -2.98
C VAL A 136 4.17 -6.96 -4.00
N GLU A 137 4.83 -8.01 -3.53
CA GLU A 137 5.71 -8.88 -4.34
C GLU A 137 5.12 -10.28 -4.61
N ILE A 138 3.88 -10.55 -4.21
CA ILE A 138 3.28 -11.86 -4.45
C ILE A 138 2.88 -12.01 -5.93
N SER A 139 3.52 -12.96 -6.61
CA SER A 139 3.17 -13.35 -7.98
C SER A 139 1.70 -13.77 -8.09
N CYS A 140 1.05 -13.40 -9.19
CA CYS A 140 -0.33 -13.77 -9.52
C CYS A 140 -0.53 -15.30 -9.48
N LEU A 141 0.50 -16.07 -9.85
CA LEU A 141 0.48 -17.54 -9.83
C LEU A 141 0.36 -18.12 -8.40
N ASN A 142 0.69 -17.32 -7.38
CA ASN A 142 0.77 -17.73 -5.99
C ASN A 142 -0.35 -17.17 -5.11
N ILE A 143 -1.02 -16.09 -5.53
CA ILE A 143 -2.04 -15.38 -4.73
C ILE A 143 -3.10 -16.34 -4.20
N GLU A 144 -3.68 -17.17 -5.05
CA GLU A 144 -4.77 -18.06 -4.68
C GLU A 144 -4.35 -19.08 -3.60
N ASN A 145 -3.15 -19.67 -3.75
CA ASN A 145 -2.72 -20.83 -2.98
C ASN A 145 -1.87 -20.48 -1.74
N LYS A 146 -1.17 -19.34 -1.75
CA LYS A 146 -0.32 -18.92 -0.63
C LYS A 146 -1.05 -18.03 0.37
N LEU A 147 -2.07 -17.28 -0.06
CA LEU A 147 -2.84 -16.45 0.84
C LEU A 147 -3.95 -17.24 1.51
N LYS A 148 -4.13 -17.05 2.81
CA LYS A 148 -5.31 -17.53 3.50
C LYS A 148 -6.50 -16.61 3.26
N TRP A 149 -7.57 -17.18 2.73
CA TRP A 149 -8.82 -16.48 2.40
C TRP A 149 -9.86 -16.63 3.50
N TYR A 150 -10.53 -15.54 3.80
CA TYR A 150 -11.59 -15.47 4.80
C TYR A 150 -12.85 -14.91 4.16
N SER A 151 -14.00 -15.55 4.43
CA SER A 151 -15.29 -14.96 4.08
C SER A 151 -15.59 -13.78 4.99
N ILE A 152 -16.05 -12.69 4.39
CA ILE A 152 -16.48 -11.48 5.10
C ILE A 152 -17.68 -11.73 6.02
N THR A 153 -18.51 -12.73 5.68
CA THR A 153 -19.70 -13.14 6.44
C THR A 153 -19.40 -14.19 7.50
N SER A 154 -18.16 -14.67 7.61
CA SER A 154 -17.82 -15.56 8.72
C SER A 154 -18.06 -14.84 10.05
N ASP A 155 -18.44 -15.55 11.13
CA ASP A 155 -18.57 -14.94 12.48
C ASP A 155 -17.21 -14.50 13.07
N ARG A 156 -16.12 -14.65 12.29
CA ARG A 156 -14.73 -14.50 12.70
C ARG A 156 -13.98 -13.23 12.30
N PRO A 157 -14.50 -12.18 11.63
CA PRO A 157 -13.71 -10.97 11.41
C PRO A 157 -13.22 -10.43 12.75
N TYR A 158 -14.05 -10.46 13.79
CA TYR A 158 -13.66 -10.03 15.16
C TYR A 158 -12.58 -10.91 15.84
N SER A 159 -12.38 -12.15 15.39
CA SER A 159 -11.40 -13.10 15.97
C SER A 159 -10.06 -13.18 15.22
N LEU A 160 -9.93 -12.47 14.10
CA LEU A 160 -8.79 -12.52 13.19
C LEU A 160 -7.58 -11.67 13.66
N GLY A 161 -7.53 -11.36 14.97
CA GLY A 161 -6.57 -10.38 15.51
C GLY A 161 -6.86 -8.95 15.06
N LEU A 162 -8.06 -8.70 14.50
CA LEU A 162 -8.37 -7.42 13.84
C LEU A 162 -8.31 -6.21 14.78
N TYR A 163 -8.46 -6.44 16.08
CA TYR A 163 -8.37 -5.44 17.14
C TYR A 163 -7.04 -5.44 17.91
N VAL A 164 -6.18 -6.44 17.72
CA VAL A 164 -5.14 -6.74 18.73
C VAL A 164 -3.87 -5.91 18.52
N ASP A 165 -3.51 -5.56 17.28
CA ASP A 165 -2.24 -4.85 17.03
C ASP A 165 -2.37 -3.40 16.53
N GLY A 166 -3.56 -2.90 16.16
CA GLY A 166 -3.77 -1.45 15.98
C GLY A 166 -3.02 -0.73 14.84
N TYR A 167 -2.25 -1.45 14.02
CA TYR A 167 -1.48 -0.89 12.90
C TYR A 167 -2.01 -1.41 11.55
N TRP A 168 -3.13 -0.85 11.08
CA TRP A 168 -3.64 -1.06 9.71
C TRP A 168 -3.08 -0.04 8.72
N ASP A 169 -2.43 1.01 9.22
CA ASP A 169 -1.92 2.08 8.37
C ASP A 169 -0.79 1.54 7.51
N GLY A 170 -1.00 1.61 6.19
CA GLY A 170 -0.11 1.07 5.18
C GLY A 170 -0.29 -0.39 4.82
N ASP A 171 -1.24 -1.10 5.44
CA ASP A 171 -1.48 -2.52 5.14
C ASP A 171 -2.13 -2.70 3.75
N VAL A 172 -1.77 -3.81 3.10
CA VAL A 172 -2.37 -4.24 1.83
C VAL A 172 -3.34 -5.41 2.06
N ILE A 173 -4.58 -5.24 1.61
CA ILE A 173 -5.64 -6.24 1.67
C ILE A 173 -5.94 -6.77 0.28
N TYR A 174 -5.86 -8.10 0.13
CA TYR A 174 -6.36 -8.78 -1.06
C TYR A 174 -7.82 -9.14 -0.89
N TYR A 175 -8.61 -8.99 -1.95
CA TYR A 175 -9.99 -9.46 -1.96
C TYR A 175 -10.39 -10.04 -3.32
N LYS A 176 -11.38 -10.92 -3.34
CA LYS A 176 -11.87 -11.56 -4.55
C LYS A 176 -13.37 -11.89 -4.46
N ASP A 177 -13.98 -12.12 -5.62
CA ASP A 177 -15.29 -12.76 -5.73
C ASP A 177 -15.10 -14.28 -5.61
N ASN A 178 -15.67 -14.89 -4.58
CA ASN A 178 -15.52 -16.32 -4.31
C ASN A 178 -16.30 -17.22 -5.29
N ARG A 179 -17.10 -16.63 -6.18
CA ARG A 179 -17.79 -17.34 -7.27
C ARG A 179 -16.90 -17.50 -8.49
N GLU A 180 -15.78 -16.78 -8.58
CA GLU A 180 -14.84 -16.93 -9.68
C GLU A 180 -14.07 -18.25 -9.57
N THR A 181 -13.95 -18.97 -10.68
CA THR A 181 -13.10 -20.16 -10.80
C THR A 181 -11.73 -19.75 -11.33
N MET A 182 -10.68 -20.38 -10.80
CA MET A 182 -9.32 -20.19 -11.30
C MET A 182 -9.22 -20.51 -12.80
N LYS A 183 -8.58 -19.61 -13.55
CA LYS A 183 -8.23 -19.84 -14.94
C LYS A 183 -7.25 -21.00 -15.07
N GLU A 184 -7.50 -21.93 -15.98
CA GLU A 184 -6.49 -22.89 -16.42
C GLU A 184 -5.48 -22.17 -17.30
N LEU A 185 -4.23 -22.12 -16.84
CA LEU A 185 -3.14 -21.47 -17.58
C LEU A 185 -2.31 -22.50 -18.34
N THR A 186 -2.02 -22.19 -19.59
CA THR A 186 -1.00 -22.88 -20.39
C THR A 186 0.40 -22.54 -19.91
N ASP A 187 1.40 -23.37 -20.24
CA ASP A 187 2.80 -23.09 -19.90
C ASP A 187 3.28 -21.76 -20.46
N LYS A 188 2.82 -21.41 -21.67
CA LYS A 188 3.13 -20.13 -22.31
C LYS A 188 2.60 -18.95 -21.50
N GLU A 189 1.33 -18.98 -21.07
CA GLU A 189 0.75 -17.90 -20.27
C GLU A 189 1.43 -17.76 -18.90
N ARG A 190 1.85 -18.88 -18.30
CA ARG A 190 2.62 -18.87 -17.05
C ARG A 190 3.96 -18.16 -17.23
N SER A 191 4.68 -18.44 -18.33
CA SER A 191 5.93 -17.76 -18.67
C SER A 191 5.70 -16.27 -18.93
N GLU A 192 4.66 -15.91 -19.67
CA GLU A 192 4.33 -14.49 -19.94
C GLU A 192 4.03 -13.71 -18.66
N ILE A 193 3.30 -14.30 -17.70
CA ILE A 193 3.05 -13.68 -16.38
C ILE A 193 4.37 -13.45 -15.64
N GLN A 194 5.22 -14.46 -15.60
CA GLN A 194 6.50 -14.37 -14.88
C GLN A 194 7.42 -13.32 -15.52
N GLU A 195 7.55 -13.32 -16.85
CA GLU A 195 8.33 -12.32 -17.58
C GLU A 195 7.78 -10.90 -17.36
N ALA A 196 6.46 -10.72 -17.34
CA ALA A 196 5.84 -9.42 -17.07
C ALA A 196 6.08 -8.95 -15.62
N GLU A 197 6.03 -9.86 -14.65
CA GLU A 197 6.32 -9.57 -13.24
C GLU A 197 7.80 -9.23 -13.03
N GLU A 198 8.73 -9.94 -13.69
CA GLU A 198 10.17 -9.68 -13.65
C GLU A 198 10.55 -8.37 -14.39
N ALA A 199 9.90 -8.07 -15.52
CA ALA A 199 10.10 -6.85 -16.28
C ALA A 199 9.49 -5.61 -15.62
N ARG A 200 8.58 -5.80 -14.66
CA ARG A 200 8.04 -4.71 -13.85
C ARG A 200 9.15 -4.17 -12.96
N SER A 201 9.95 -3.23 -13.49
CA SER A 201 10.70 -2.30 -12.66
C SER A 201 9.75 -1.79 -11.60
N VAL A 202 10.09 -1.99 -10.33
CA VAL A 202 9.22 -1.61 -9.22
C VAL A 202 9.13 -0.09 -9.27
N ASN A 203 8.16 0.43 -10.02
CA ASN A 203 7.75 1.82 -9.98
C ASN A 203 7.02 1.91 -8.64
N LEU A 204 7.83 1.97 -7.59
CA LEU A 204 7.37 1.83 -6.23
C LEU A 204 6.38 2.97 -6.02
N MET A 205 5.21 2.64 -5.49
CA MET A 205 4.28 3.64 -4.97
C MET A 205 4.97 4.56 -3.94
N PHE A 206 6.10 4.10 -3.38
CA PHE A 206 6.93 4.84 -2.45
C PHE A 206 8.41 4.87 -2.83
N HIS A 207 9.03 6.03 -2.75
CA HIS A 207 10.49 6.13 -2.86
C HIS A 207 11.12 6.06 -1.47
N HIS A 208 12.15 5.21 -1.31
CA HIS A 208 12.90 5.12 -0.05
C HIS A 208 13.89 6.27 0.09
N VAL A 209 13.82 6.97 1.23
CA VAL A 209 14.78 8.00 1.64
C VAL A 209 15.40 7.58 2.98
N HIS A 210 16.72 7.61 3.08
CA HIS A 210 17.44 7.41 4.32
C HIS A 210 18.04 8.74 4.80
N VAL A 211 17.80 9.09 6.08
CA VAL A 211 18.25 10.36 6.69
C VAL A 211 19.46 10.10 7.58
N GLN A 212 20.59 10.70 7.22
CA GLN A 212 21.82 10.68 8.02
C GLN A 212 22.07 12.04 8.70
N SER A 213 22.70 11.99 9.89
CA SER A 213 23.16 13.15 10.68
C SER A 213 24.65 13.34 10.59
#